data_AF-A0A2K5MIB8-F1
#
_entry.id   AF-A0A2K5MIB8-F1
#
_cell.length_a   1.000
_cell.length_b   1.000
_cell.length_c   1.000
_cell.angle_alpha   90.00
_cell.angle_beta   90.00
_cell.angle_gamma   90.00
#
_symmetry.space_group_name_H-M   'P 1'
#
loop_
_entity.id
_entity.type
_entity.pdbx_description
1 polymer ?
#
loop_
_entity_poly.entity_id
_entity_poly.type
_entity_poly.pdbx_seq_one_letter_code
_entity_poly.pdbx_strand_id
1 'polypeptide(L)'
;MTVELWLRLQGKGLAMLHVTRGVWGFRVRVWPLLPALLGPPRALSSLAAKMGEYRKMWNPREPRDWAQQYRERFIPFSKEQLLRLLIQALYDPINPDRETLEEASLTDPQRLSNEQEVLRALQPLLAQANFSPLSEDTLAYALVVHHPQDEVQVTVNLDQYIYIHFWALGQRVGQMPRKSSVGSRRGFFTRLPPAERRYFKRVVLAARTKRGHLVLKSFKDTPLEGLEQLLPELKVRTPTLQRALLNLMLVVSGVAIFVNVGMVVLTDLKVATSLLLLLFAIFMGLRASKMFGQRRSAQALELAHMLYYRSTSNNSELLSALALRAQDEHTKEALLAHSFLARRPGGTQGSPEETSRWLRSEVENWLLAKSGCEVAFNGTRALAHLQALTPSMGLYPPPGFPKLDPMTPITYELPQATPSSNTP
;
A
#
# COMPACT_ATOMS: atom_id res chain seq x y z
N MET A 1 -34.82 32.22 -17.31
CA MET A 1 -36.01 31.39 -17.59
C MET A 1 -36.74 31.19 -16.28
N THR A 2 -37.83 31.92 -16.09
CA THR A 2 -38.75 31.80 -14.95
C THR A 2 -39.69 30.64 -15.23
N VAL A 3 -39.79 29.69 -14.29
CA VAL A 3 -40.76 28.60 -14.37
C VAL A 3 -41.76 28.84 -13.26
N GLU A 4 -43.03 29.06 -13.62
CA GLU A 4 -44.13 29.21 -12.67
C GLU A 4 -44.68 27.82 -12.34
N LEU A 5 -44.61 27.41 -11.07
CA LEU A 5 -45.17 26.14 -10.60
C LEU A 5 -46.31 26.43 -9.63
N TRP A 6 -47.54 26.08 -10.00
CA TRP A 6 -48.71 26.19 -9.16
C TRP A 6 -48.93 24.88 -8.38
N LEU A 7 -48.86 24.92 -7.05
CA LEU A 7 -49.17 23.78 -6.19
C LEU A 7 -50.53 23.99 -5.51
N ARG A 8 -51.43 23.03 -5.69
CA ARG A 8 -52.77 23.03 -5.08
C ARG A 8 -52.73 22.15 -3.82
N LEU A 9 -52.74 22.77 -2.64
CA LEU A 9 -52.89 22.07 -1.36
C LEU A 9 -54.37 21.90 -1.03
N GLN A 10 -54.74 20.70 -0.61
CA GLN A 10 -56.10 20.32 -0.31
C GLN A 10 -56.57 21.04 0.97
N GLY A 11 -57.53 21.95 0.81
CA GLY A 11 -58.21 22.64 1.91
C GLY A 11 -57.53 23.91 2.40
N LYS A 12 -57.95 25.05 1.82
CA LYS A 12 -57.64 26.46 2.16
C LYS A 12 -56.35 27.06 1.56
N GLY A 13 -56.52 27.72 0.40
CA GLY A 13 -55.66 28.82 -0.09
C GLY A 13 -54.57 28.44 -1.09
N LEU A 14 -54.48 29.17 -2.21
CA LEU A 14 -53.36 29.15 -3.15
C LEU A 14 -52.23 30.02 -2.60
N ALA A 15 -51.03 29.46 -2.44
CA ALA A 15 -49.83 30.22 -2.06
C ALA A 15 -48.88 30.30 -3.27
N MET A 16 -48.52 31.53 -3.65
CA MET A 16 -47.59 31.83 -4.75
C MET A 16 -46.17 31.92 -4.20
N LEU A 17 -45.26 31.08 -4.71
CA LEU A 17 -43.87 31.01 -4.23
C LEU A 17 -42.92 31.49 -5.34
N HIS A 18 -42.40 32.71 -5.19
CA HIS A 18 -41.36 33.24 -6.08
C HIS A 18 -40.00 32.66 -5.67
N VAL A 19 -39.48 31.72 -6.44
CA VAL A 19 -38.11 31.21 -6.25
C VAL A 19 -37.17 31.94 -7.21
N THR A 20 -36.38 32.87 -6.66
CA THR A 20 -35.22 33.44 -7.37
C THR A 20 -33.99 32.57 -7.13
N ARG A 21 -33.35 32.14 -8.22
CA ARG A 21 -32.17 31.25 -8.18
C ARG A 21 -30.93 32.05 -7.77
N GLY A 22 -30.76 32.27 -6.47
CA GLY A 22 -29.55 32.84 -5.87
C GLY A 22 -28.51 31.76 -5.56
N VAL A 23 -27.35 31.86 -6.18
CA VAL A 23 -26.19 30.97 -6.02
C VAL A 23 -25.67 31.04 -4.57
N TRP A 24 -25.87 29.98 -3.79
CA TRP A 24 -25.14 29.73 -2.54
C TRP A 24 -24.15 28.60 -2.78
N GLY A 25 -22.92 28.96 -3.15
CA GLY A 25 -21.75 28.09 -3.11
C GLY A 25 -20.80 28.59 -2.03
N PHE A 26 -20.63 27.81 -0.97
CA PHE A 26 -19.57 28.03 0.02
C PHE A 26 -18.21 27.93 -0.70
N ARG A 27 -17.59 29.08 -1.01
CA ARG A 27 -16.19 29.15 -1.46
C ARG A 27 -15.29 29.13 -0.24
N VAL A 28 -14.75 27.95 0.10
CA VAL A 28 -13.56 27.88 0.95
C VAL A 28 -12.36 28.30 0.09
N ARG A 29 -11.90 29.55 0.25
CA ARG A 29 -10.62 30.01 -0.30
C ARG A 29 -9.49 29.42 0.54
N VAL A 30 -8.91 28.31 0.11
CA VAL A 30 -7.60 27.86 0.57
C VAL A 30 -6.55 28.71 -0.17
N TRP A 31 -5.81 29.54 0.58
CA TRP A 31 -4.66 30.28 0.05
C TRP A 31 -3.49 29.32 -0.21
N PRO A 32 -2.82 29.37 -1.39
CA PRO A 32 -1.65 28.55 -1.65
C PRO A 32 -0.39 29.31 -1.26
N LEU A 33 0.17 29.00 -0.09
CA LEU A 33 1.58 29.28 0.20
C LEU A 33 2.30 27.94 0.27
N LEU A 34 2.61 27.36 -0.90
CA LEU A 34 3.66 26.35 -1.14
C LEU A 34 3.75 26.01 -2.65
N PRO A 35 4.37 26.86 -3.49
CA PRO A 35 4.73 26.47 -4.85
C PRO A 35 6.21 26.06 -4.88
N ALA A 36 6.56 24.82 -4.49
CA ALA A 36 7.94 24.31 -4.72
C ALA A 36 8.14 22.77 -4.54
N LEU A 37 7.12 21.92 -4.57
CA LEU A 37 7.30 20.47 -4.31
C LEU A 37 6.65 19.52 -5.32
N LEU A 38 6.21 20.03 -6.47
CA LEU A 38 5.63 19.24 -7.54
C LEU A 38 6.62 19.07 -8.68
N GLY A 39 7.10 17.84 -8.87
CA GLY A 39 7.35 17.37 -10.23
C GLY A 39 6.00 17.22 -10.96
N PRO A 40 5.96 17.43 -12.29
CA PRO A 40 4.73 17.31 -13.09
C PRO A 40 4.14 15.89 -13.03
N PRO A 41 2.87 15.69 -13.41
CA PRO A 41 2.29 14.36 -13.56
C PRO A 41 3.21 13.51 -14.43
N ARG A 42 3.72 12.40 -13.87
CA ARG A 42 4.67 11.52 -14.55
C ARG A 42 4.02 10.97 -15.82
N ALA A 43 4.62 11.26 -16.96
CA ALA A 43 4.26 10.58 -18.19
C ALA A 43 4.84 9.16 -18.15
N LEU A 44 4.01 8.13 -18.32
CA LEU A 44 4.47 6.73 -18.37
C LEU A 44 5.54 6.49 -19.46
N SER A 45 5.60 7.35 -20.48
CA SER A 45 6.65 7.36 -21.50
C SER A 45 8.04 7.69 -20.95
N SER A 46 8.13 8.61 -19.98
CA SER A 46 9.39 8.94 -19.29
C SER A 46 9.91 7.73 -18.51
N LEU A 47 9.01 7.10 -17.73
CA LEU A 47 9.34 5.90 -16.96
C LEU A 47 9.75 4.74 -17.88
N ALA A 48 9.06 4.56 -19.01
CA ALA A 48 9.40 3.54 -20.00
C ALA A 48 10.78 3.79 -20.62
N ALA A 49 11.14 5.03 -20.92
CA ALA A 49 12.47 5.40 -21.41
C ALA A 49 13.55 5.08 -20.36
N LYS A 50 13.32 5.44 -19.09
CA LYS A 50 14.21 5.11 -17.98
C LYS A 50 14.38 3.61 -17.76
N MET A 51 13.29 2.84 -17.79
CA MET A 51 13.37 1.37 -17.76
C MET A 51 14.19 0.82 -18.94
N GLY A 52 14.11 1.46 -20.11
CA GLY A 52 14.93 1.16 -21.27
C GLY A 52 16.44 1.40 -21.06
N GLU A 53 16.81 2.47 -20.36
CA GLU A 53 18.20 2.75 -19.95
C GLU A 53 18.73 1.66 -19.01
N TYR A 54 17.98 1.33 -17.95
CA TYR A 54 18.37 0.30 -16.99
C TYR A 54 18.49 -1.09 -17.63
N ARG A 55 17.63 -1.44 -18.61
CA ARG A 55 17.73 -2.71 -19.36
C ARG A 55 19.00 -2.83 -20.20
N LYS A 56 19.59 -1.70 -20.63
CA LYS A 56 20.84 -1.68 -21.42
C LYS A 56 22.09 -1.77 -20.54
N MET A 57 21.97 -1.57 -19.23
CA MET A 57 23.10 -1.64 -18.31
C MET A 57 23.43 -3.10 -17.97
N TRP A 58 24.69 -3.47 -18.16
CA TRP A 58 25.21 -4.80 -17.79
C TRP A 58 25.20 -5.03 -16.27
N ASN A 59 25.34 -3.95 -15.47
CA ASN A 59 25.21 -3.99 -14.01
C ASN A 59 24.51 -2.70 -13.51
N PRO A 60 23.18 -2.72 -13.30
CA PRO A 60 22.43 -1.53 -12.91
C PRO A 60 22.86 -1.06 -11.52
N ARG A 61 23.30 0.19 -11.41
CA ARG A 61 23.74 0.80 -10.14
C ARG A 61 22.54 1.40 -9.41
N GLU A 62 22.58 1.34 -8.09
CA GLU A 62 21.57 1.96 -7.23
C GLU A 62 21.52 3.50 -7.43
N PRO A 63 20.34 4.14 -7.35
CA PRO A 63 20.23 5.59 -7.38
C PRO A 63 20.99 6.26 -6.22
N ARG A 64 21.61 7.42 -6.48
CA ARG A 64 22.36 8.20 -5.47
C ARG A 64 21.41 8.75 -4.37
N ASP A 65 21.89 8.78 -3.12
CA ASP A 65 21.28 9.42 -1.93
C ASP A 65 19.92 8.92 -1.42
N TRP A 66 19.48 7.75 -1.88
CA TRP A 66 18.16 7.20 -1.55
C TRP A 66 17.94 6.91 -0.05
N ALA A 67 18.99 6.55 0.70
CA ALA A 67 18.91 6.30 2.14
C ALA A 67 18.54 7.57 2.96
N GLN A 68 18.88 8.76 2.46
CA GLN A 68 18.44 10.03 3.04
C GLN A 68 17.05 10.44 2.53
N GLN A 69 16.70 10.06 1.29
CA GLN A 69 15.47 10.47 0.62
C GLN A 69 14.21 9.80 1.19
N TYR A 70 14.31 8.54 1.63
CA TYR A 70 13.19 7.74 2.16
C TYR A 70 13.17 7.63 3.70
N ARG A 71 13.87 8.53 4.38
CA ARG A 71 13.85 8.66 5.84
C ARG A 71 12.49 9.17 6.31
N GLU A 72 11.99 8.63 7.43
CA GLU A 72 10.68 8.98 8.02
C GLU A 72 10.58 10.50 8.21
N ARG A 73 9.64 11.15 7.53
CA ARG A 73 9.46 12.61 7.51
C ARG A 73 7.98 12.99 7.53
N PHE A 74 7.76 14.20 8.05
CA PHE A 74 6.59 14.74 8.80
C PHE A 74 5.53 15.47 7.99
N ILE A 75 4.26 15.47 8.44
CA ILE A 75 3.08 15.94 7.70
C ILE A 75 1.81 16.20 8.57
N PRO A 76 0.89 17.12 8.23
CA PRO A 76 -0.14 17.63 9.17
C PRO A 76 -1.61 17.36 8.76
N PHE A 77 -2.54 17.21 9.74
CA PHE A 77 -3.99 17.58 9.80
C PHE A 77 -4.82 16.64 10.74
N SER A 78 -6.06 16.99 11.09
CA SER A 78 -6.91 16.23 12.04
C SER A 78 -7.77 15.14 11.38
N LYS A 79 -7.91 14.00 12.07
CA LYS A 79 -8.51 12.73 11.62
C LYS A 79 -9.94 12.84 11.10
N GLU A 80 -10.85 13.48 11.84
CA GLU A 80 -12.27 13.47 11.47
C GLU A 80 -12.59 14.28 10.21
N GLN A 81 -11.83 15.36 9.94
CA GLN A 81 -12.05 16.20 8.76
C GLN A 81 -11.51 15.55 7.49
N LEU A 82 -10.33 14.94 7.55
CA LEU A 82 -9.73 14.25 6.39
C LEU A 82 -10.51 13.00 6.01
N LEU A 83 -10.92 12.19 6.99
CA LEU A 83 -11.58 10.93 6.72
C LEU A 83 -12.99 11.14 6.13
N ARG A 84 -13.75 12.14 6.63
CA ARG A 84 -15.04 12.53 6.01
C ARG A 84 -14.86 13.11 4.61
N LEU A 85 -13.95 14.06 4.41
CA LEU A 85 -13.74 14.66 3.08
C LEU A 85 -13.26 13.63 2.05
N LEU A 86 -12.32 12.77 2.43
CA LEU A 86 -11.67 11.88 1.47
C LEU A 86 -12.54 10.66 1.16
N ILE A 87 -13.20 10.07 2.16
CA ILE A 87 -14.07 8.90 1.94
C ILE A 87 -15.45 9.33 1.40
N GLN A 88 -16.20 10.13 2.15
CA GLN A 88 -17.60 10.43 1.79
C GLN A 88 -17.75 11.38 0.60
N ALA A 89 -16.89 12.40 0.46
CA ALA A 89 -17.05 13.41 -0.58
C ALA A 89 -16.31 13.09 -1.88
N LEU A 90 -15.14 12.43 -1.81
CA LEU A 90 -14.28 12.24 -2.98
C LEU A 90 -14.18 10.78 -3.45
N TYR A 91 -14.09 9.81 -2.53
CA TYR A 91 -13.84 8.40 -2.89
C TYR A 91 -15.12 7.57 -3.09
N ASP A 92 -16.16 7.75 -2.26
CA ASP A 92 -17.42 7.00 -2.34
C ASP A 92 -18.09 7.00 -3.73
N PRO A 93 -18.03 8.09 -4.54
CA PRO A 93 -18.55 8.08 -5.91
C PRO A 93 -17.75 7.23 -6.91
N ILE A 94 -16.48 6.94 -6.63
CA ILE A 94 -15.56 6.20 -7.51
C ILE A 94 -15.11 4.85 -6.91
N ASN A 95 -15.65 4.47 -5.74
CA ASN A 95 -15.28 3.25 -5.03
C ASN A 95 -15.69 2.00 -5.82
N PRO A 96 -14.73 1.14 -6.24
CA PRO A 96 -15.05 -0.08 -7.00
C PRO A 96 -15.78 -1.15 -6.18
N ASP A 97 -15.72 -1.09 -4.85
CA ASP A 97 -16.28 -2.12 -3.95
C ASP A 97 -17.72 -1.81 -3.50
N ARG A 98 -18.39 -0.81 -4.10
CA ARG A 98 -19.72 -0.38 -3.68
C ARG A 98 -20.82 -1.31 -4.23
N GLU A 99 -21.34 -2.19 -3.38
CA GLU A 99 -22.32 -3.22 -3.76
C GLU A 99 -23.79 -2.77 -3.91
N THR A 100 -24.16 -1.48 -3.74
CA THR A 100 -25.60 -1.12 -3.77
C THR A 100 -25.92 0.32 -4.20
N LEU A 101 -26.87 0.40 -5.13
CA LEU A 101 -27.69 1.52 -5.64
C LEU A 101 -27.04 2.51 -6.62
N GLU A 102 -27.58 2.47 -7.85
CA GLU A 102 -27.43 3.38 -9.01
C GLU A 102 -26.06 4.05 -9.14
N GLU A 103 -25.18 3.43 -9.93
CA GLU A 103 -24.05 4.14 -10.52
C GLU A 103 -24.57 5.42 -11.17
N ALA A 104 -24.32 6.58 -10.55
CA ALA A 104 -24.32 7.82 -11.30
C ALA A 104 -23.38 7.56 -12.48
N SER A 105 -23.91 7.57 -13.70
CA SER A 105 -23.21 7.17 -14.92
C SER A 105 -22.16 8.23 -15.25
N LEU A 106 -21.08 8.25 -14.48
CA LEU A 106 -19.95 9.12 -14.68
C LEU A 106 -19.26 8.70 -15.99
N THR A 107 -19.11 9.66 -16.89
CA THR A 107 -18.30 9.47 -18.09
C THR A 107 -16.84 9.23 -17.69
N ASP A 108 -16.12 8.40 -18.46
CA ASP A 108 -14.71 8.09 -18.21
C ASP A 108 -13.80 9.31 -17.99
N PRO A 109 -13.89 10.43 -18.76
CA PRO A 109 -13.11 11.62 -18.47
C PRO A 109 -13.46 12.27 -17.12
N GLN A 110 -14.74 12.28 -16.73
CA GLN A 110 -15.16 12.82 -15.43
C GLN A 110 -14.62 11.96 -14.29
N ARG A 111 -14.68 10.63 -14.44
CA ARG A 111 -14.13 9.68 -13.48
C ARG A 111 -12.62 9.86 -13.32
N LEU A 112 -11.87 10.02 -14.41
CA LEU A 112 -10.43 10.29 -14.37
C LEU A 112 -10.11 11.60 -13.62
N SER A 113 -10.88 12.66 -13.86
CA SER A 113 -10.70 13.94 -13.15
C SER A 113 -10.92 13.78 -11.64
N ASN A 114 -11.98 13.09 -11.24
CA ASN A 114 -12.30 12.83 -9.84
C ASN A 114 -11.22 11.96 -9.17
N GLU A 115 -10.71 10.94 -9.87
CA GLU A 115 -9.58 10.14 -9.39
C GLU A 115 -8.33 11.00 -9.15
N GLN A 116 -8.02 11.92 -10.08
CA GLN A 116 -6.90 12.83 -9.92
C GLN A 116 -7.08 13.78 -8.72
N GLU A 117 -8.32 14.17 -8.40
CA GLU A 117 -8.64 14.93 -7.18
C GLU A 117 -8.44 14.09 -5.91
N VAL A 118 -8.89 12.83 -5.92
CA VAL A 118 -8.65 11.90 -4.81
C VAL A 118 -7.16 11.70 -4.57
N LEU A 119 -6.37 11.48 -5.62
CA LEU A 119 -4.92 11.32 -5.51
C LEU A 119 -4.23 12.59 -4.96
N ARG A 120 -4.69 13.77 -5.38
CA ARG A 120 -4.22 15.06 -4.84
C ARG A 120 -4.58 15.23 -3.36
N ALA A 121 -5.77 14.82 -2.94
CA ALA A 121 -6.21 14.85 -1.55
C ALA A 121 -5.53 13.76 -0.69
N LEU A 122 -5.16 12.64 -1.30
CA LEU A 122 -4.46 11.53 -0.64
C LEU A 122 -3.00 11.85 -0.38
N GLN A 123 -2.34 12.63 -1.24
CA GLN A 123 -0.94 13.00 -1.09
C GLN A 123 -0.59 13.60 0.29
N PRO A 124 -1.30 14.61 0.82
CA PRO A 124 -1.03 15.11 2.17
C PRO A 124 -1.32 14.08 3.27
N LEU A 125 -2.25 13.14 3.07
CA LEU A 125 -2.54 12.08 4.04
C LEU A 125 -1.47 10.98 4.04
N LEU A 126 -1.05 10.55 2.86
CA LEU A 126 0.02 9.55 2.67
C LEU A 126 1.32 10.05 3.22
N ALA A 127 1.59 11.31 2.91
CA ALA A 127 2.55 12.06 3.62
C ALA A 127 2.23 11.81 5.13
N GLN A 128 1.16 12.30 5.80
CA GLN A 128 0.86 12.13 7.28
C GLN A 128 1.18 10.79 7.92
N ALA A 129 1.00 9.72 7.18
CA ALA A 129 1.33 8.39 7.63
C ALA A 129 2.83 8.00 7.48
N ASN A 130 3.71 8.98 7.24
CA ASN A 130 5.15 8.92 6.95
C ASN A 130 5.52 8.19 5.65
N PHE A 131 4.65 8.19 4.63
CA PHE A 131 4.99 7.61 3.33
C PHE A 131 5.68 8.64 2.42
N SER A 132 6.75 8.19 1.76
CA SER A 132 7.50 8.98 0.78
C SER A 132 7.21 8.49 -0.63
N PRO A 133 6.94 9.37 -1.61
CA PRO A 133 6.74 8.97 -2.99
C PRO A 133 8.04 8.38 -3.56
N LEU A 134 7.95 7.25 -4.27
CA LEU A 134 9.13 6.67 -4.93
C LEU A 134 9.55 7.50 -6.13
N SER A 135 10.85 7.80 -6.22
CA SER A 135 11.44 8.49 -7.37
C SER A 135 11.33 7.64 -8.64
N GLU A 136 11.42 8.28 -9.79
CA GLU A 136 11.33 7.59 -11.08
C GLU A 136 12.48 6.61 -11.28
N ASP A 137 13.69 6.97 -10.87
CA ASP A 137 14.86 6.09 -10.96
C ASP A 137 14.73 4.87 -10.03
N THR A 138 14.25 5.07 -8.80
CA THR A 138 14.00 3.96 -7.87
C THR A 138 12.91 3.03 -8.41
N LEU A 139 11.84 3.59 -8.97
CA LEU A 139 10.76 2.79 -9.55
C LEU A 139 11.22 2.03 -10.81
N ALA A 140 11.98 2.67 -11.70
CA ALA A 140 12.51 2.05 -12.90
C ALA A 140 13.44 0.87 -12.56
N TYR A 141 14.33 1.05 -11.58
CA TYR A 141 15.17 -0.02 -11.05
C TYR A 141 14.31 -1.18 -10.49
N ALA A 142 13.36 -0.86 -9.62
CA ALA A 142 12.51 -1.84 -8.93
C ALA A 142 11.54 -2.63 -9.83
N LEU A 143 11.21 -2.12 -11.02
CA LEU A 143 10.35 -2.78 -12.01
C LEU A 143 11.14 -3.55 -13.08
N VAL A 144 12.47 -3.42 -13.11
CA VAL A 144 13.33 -4.04 -14.13
C VAL A 144 14.25 -5.10 -13.54
N VAL A 145 14.81 -4.85 -12.35
CA VAL A 145 15.78 -5.73 -11.73
C VAL A 145 15.05 -6.82 -10.98
N HIS A 146 15.24 -8.07 -11.44
CA HIS A 146 14.69 -9.25 -10.78
C HIS A 146 15.75 -9.89 -9.88
N HIS A 147 15.37 -10.30 -8.67
CA HIS A 147 16.30 -11.02 -7.81
C HIS A 147 16.35 -12.52 -8.17
N PRO A 148 17.53 -13.16 -8.24
CA PRO A 148 17.66 -14.56 -8.67
C PRO A 148 16.97 -15.58 -7.75
N GLN A 149 16.68 -15.22 -6.50
CA GLN A 149 15.96 -16.12 -5.57
C GLN A 149 14.44 -15.85 -5.52
N ASP A 150 13.90 -14.97 -6.37
CA ASP A 150 12.45 -14.82 -6.51
C ASP A 150 11.91 -15.96 -7.39
N GLU A 151 10.97 -16.75 -6.84
CA GLU A 151 10.44 -17.94 -7.50
C GLU A 151 9.59 -17.60 -8.73
N VAL A 152 8.89 -16.47 -8.66
CA VAL A 152 8.01 -15.97 -9.71
C VAL A 152 8.59 -14.68 -10.27
N GLN A 153 9.10 -14.76 -11.50
CA GLN A 153 9.50 -13.58 -12.27
C GLN A 153 8.28 -13.04 -13.01
N VAL A 154 8.13 -11.72 -12.99
CA VAL A 154 6.97 -11.06 -13.59
C VAL A 154 7.45 -9.98 -14.54
N THR A 155 6.70 -9.74 -15.61
CA THR A 155 6.96 -8.63 -16.51
C THR A 155 5.75 -7.72 -16.57
N VAL A 156 6.02 -6.44 -16.35
CA VAL A 156 5.02 -5.37 -16.40
C VAL A 156 4.92 -4.86 -17.83
N ASN A 157 3.68 -4.70 -18.31
CA ASN A 157 3.43 -3.94 -19.52
C ASN A 157 2.83 -2.57 -19.15
N LEU A 158 3.64 -1.51 -19.22
CA LEU A 158 3.20 -0.16 -18.87
C LEU A 158 2.09 0.36 -19.79
N ASP A 159 1.96 -0.17 -21.01
CA ASP A 159 0.93 0.24 -21.98
C ASP A 159 -0.49 -0.08 -21.51
N GLN A 160 -0.65 -0.94 -20.50
CA GLN A 160 -1.94 -1.29 -19.92
C GLN A 160 -2.45 -0.27 -18.90
N TYR A 161 -1.58 0.64 -18.47
CA TYR A 161 -1.87 1.60 -17.41
C TYR A 161 -2.05 3.01 -17.96
N ILE A 162 -2.84 3.81 -17.25
CA ILE A 162 -2.95 5.26 -17.49
C ILE A 162 -1.96 5.98 -16.58
N TYR A 163 -1.92 5.60 -15.30
CA TYR A 163 -0.95 6.10 -14.33
C TYR A 163 -0.66 5.04 -13.26
N ILE A 164 0.52 5.14 -12.65
CA ILE A 164 0.97 4.28 -11.55
C ILE A 164 1.74 5.17 -10.55
N HIS A 165 1.34 5.11 -9.29
CA HIS A 165 2.01 5.80 -8.19
C HIS A 165 2.35 4.82 -7.08
N PHE A 166 3.58 4.93 -6.59
CA PHE A 166 4.07 4.18 -5.45
C PHE A 166 4.58 5.12 -4.37
N TRP A 167 4.26 4.77 -3.12
CA TRP A 167 4.83 5.38 -1.95
C TRP A 167 5.38 4.30 -1.03
N ALA A 168 6.52 4.57 -0.40
CA ALA A 168 7.14 3.65 0.53
C ALA A 168 7.27 4.28 1.91
N LEU A 169 7.10 3.45 2.93
CA LEU A 169 7.34 3.77 4.32
C LEU A 169 8.50 2.92 4.81
N GLY A 170 9.59 3.60 5.16
CA GLY A 170 10.72 3.03 5.87
C GLY A 170 11.47 1.97 5.07
N GLN A 171 12.79 2.08 5.07
CA GLN A 171 13.67 1.07 4.51
C GLN A 171 14.27 0.25 5.65
N ARG A 172 14.35 -1.07 5.43
CA ARG A 172 15.08 -1.98 6.31
C ARG A 172 16.00 -2.85 5.47
N VAL A 173 17.10 -3.25 6.08
CA VAL A 173 18.01 -4.26 5.55
C VAL A 173 17.92 -5.43 6.50
N GLY A 174 17.69 -6.63 5.97
CA GLY A 174 17.60 -7.82 6.81
C GLY A 174 17.34 -9.08 6.02
N GLN A 175 17.34 -10.20 6.73
CA GLN A 175 16.99 -11.49 6.14
C GLN A 175 15.49 -11.57 5.97
N MET A 176 15.05 -11.67 4.71
CA MET A 176 13.64 -11.77 4.41
C MET A 176 13.20 -13.24 4.43
N PRO A 177 12.25 -13.64 5.30
CA PRO A 177 11.77 -15.01 5.31
C PRO A 177 11.07 -15.31 3.98
N ARG A 178 11.52 -16.38 3.32
CA ARG A 178 10.93 -16.88 2.08
C ARG A 178 9.53 -17.43 2.40
N LYS A 179 8.50 -16.61 2.24
CA LYS A 179 7.10 -17.02 2.39
C LYS A 179 6.62 -17.69 1.09
N SER A 180 7.26 -18.78 0.67
CA SER A 180 6.68 -19.69 -0.31
C SER A 180 6.03 -20.85 0.45
N SER A 181 4.71 -20.79 0.59
CA SER A 181 3.92 -21.81 1.30
C SER A 181 3.44 -22.95 0.39
N VAL A 182 3.61 -22.82 -0.93
CA VAL A 182 3.16 -23.83 -1.90
C VAL A 182 4.23 -24.90 -2.08
N GLY A 183 4.45 -25.69 -1.03
CA GLY A 183 4.73 -27.12 -1.11
C GLY A 183 5.86 -27.63 -2.01
N SER A 184 6.77 -26.81 -2.52
CA SER A 184 7.93 -27.33 -3.23
C SER A 184 8.96 -27.81 -2.22
N ARG A 185 8.77 -29.05 -1.74
CA ARG A 185 9.87 -29.94 -1.36
C ARG A 185 10.72 -30.15 -2.61
N ARG A 186 11.47 -29.12 -3.03
CA ARG A 186 12.53 -29.28 -4.01
C ARG A 186 13.61 -30.09 -3.31
N GLY A 187 13.65 -31.38 -3.63
CA GLY A 187 14.63 -32.31 -3.08
C GLY A 187 16.05 -31.82 -3.33
N PHE A 188 16.90 -32.04 -2.32
CA PHE A 188 18.37 -32.07 -2.31
C PHE A 188 19.19 -30.91 -2.89
N PHE A 189 18.62 -29.95 -3.63
CA PHE A 189 19.34 -28.74 -4.03
C PHE A 189 19.27 -27.72 -2.90
N THR A 190 20.40 -27.58 -2.21
CA THR A 190 20.79 -26.52 -1.28
C THR A 190 19.79 -25.36 -1.23
N ARG A 191 18.99 -25.30 -0.15
CA ARG A 191 18.32 -24.05 0.23
C ARG A 191 19.42 -23.05 0.47
N LEU A 192 19.69 -22.17 -0.50
CA LEU A 192 20.60 -21.05 -0.27
C LEU A 192 20.10 -20.29 0.97
N PRO A 193 21.00 -19.89 1.88
CA PRO A 193 20.62 -19.12 3.05
C PRO A 193 19.85 -17.87 2.62
N PRO A 194 18.89 -17.39 3.43
CA PRO A 194 18.16 -16.16 3.14
C PRO A 194 19.18 -15.04 2.93
N ALA A 195 19.21 -14.48 1.71
CA ALA A 195 20.08 -13.37 1.42
C ALA A 195 19.61 -12.16 2.23
N GLU A 196 20.57 -11.39 2.74
CA GLU A 196 20.27 -10.08 3.27
C GLU A 196 19.77 -9.19 2.13
N ARG A 197 18.55 -8.68 2.27
CA ARG A 197 17.91 -7.86 1.24
C ARG A 197 17.36 -6.60 1.83
N ARG A 198 17.23 -5.62 0.94
CA ARG A 198 16.62 -4.33 1.25
C ARG A 198 15.14 -4.44 0.95
N TYR A 199 14.31 -4.10 1.93
CA TYR A 199 12.87 -4.14 1.77
C TYR A 199 12.21 -2.93 2.43
N PHE A 200 11.09 -2.51 1.85
CA PHE A 200 10.23 -1.50 2.40
C PHE A 200 9.32 -2.11 3.46
N LYS A 201 9.22 -1.45 4.62
CA LYS A 201 8.33 -1.90 5.70
C LYS A 201 6.88 -1.89 5.24
N ARG A 202 6.45 -0.81 4.57
CA ARG A 202 5.16 -0.74 3.88
C ARG A 202 5.28 -0.04 2.53
N VAL A 203 4.45 -0.44 1.57
CA VAL A 203 4.34 0.18 0.25
C VAL A 203 2.87 0.40 -0.06
N VAL A 204 2.52 1.60 -0.51
CA VAL A 204 1.20 1.93 -1.04
C VAL A 204 1.29 2.04 -2.55
N LEU A 205 0.36 1.40 -3.24
CA LEU A 205 0.18 1.41 -4.68
C LEU A 205 -1.16 2.08 -5.00
N ALA A 206 -1.12 3.06 -5.90
CA ALA A 206 -2.29 3.56 -6.60
C ALA A 206 -2.09 3.38 -8.11
N ALA A 207 -2.95 2.64 -8.77
CA ALA A 207 -2.85 2.39 -10.20
C ALA A 207 -4.22 2.39 -10.88
N ARG A 208 -4.27 2.93 -12.09
CA ARG A 208 -5.44 2.88 -12.96
C ARG A 208 -5.08 2.17 -14.27
N THR A 209 -5.80 1.10 -14.57
CA THR A 209 -5.67 0.37 -15.83
C THR A 209 -6.54 1.04 -16.91
N LYS A 210 -6.21 0.84 -18.19
CA LYS A 210 -6.96 1.42 -19.31
C LYS A 210 -8.41 0.92 -19.39
N ARG A 211 -8.69 -0.27 -18.86
CA ARG A 211 -9.99 -0.96 -18.95
C ARG A 211 -10.68 -1.18 -17.60
N GLY A 212 -9.99 -0.95 -16.49
CA GLY A 212 -10.51 -1.17 -15.14
C GLY A 212 -10.56 0.11 -14.33
N HIS A 213 -10.76 0.00 -13.03
CA HIS A 213 -10.94 1.14 -12.12
C HIS A 213 -9.64 1.54 -11.41
N LEU A 214 -9.64 2.66 -10.68
CA LEU A 214 -8.57 2.98 -9.75
C LEU A 214 -8.49 1.90 -8.67
N VAL A 215 -7.30 1.32 -8.51
CA VAL A 215 -6.99 0.32 -7.49
C VAL A 215 -6.00 0.93 -6.49
N LEU A 216 -6.40 0.96 -5.22
CA LEU A 216 -5.54 1.37 -4.10
C LEU A 216 -5.20 0.15 -3.25
N LYS A 217 -3.91 -0.14 -3.02
CA LYS A 217 -3.47 -1.28 -2.21
C LYS A 217 -2.28 -0.92 -1.34
N SER A 218 -2.23 -1.46 -0.13
CA SER A 218 -1.05 -1.39 0.73
C SER A 218 -0.49 -2.77 1.00
N PHE A 219 0.83 -2.85 1.00
CA PHE A 219 1.60 -4.06 1.19
C PHE A 219 2.61 -3.88 2.33
N LYS A 220 2.88 -4.96 3.07
CA LYS A 220 3.96 -5.04 4.08
C LYS A 220 5.14 -5.82 3.55
N ASP A 221 6.32 -5.48 4.04
CA ASP A 221 7.58 -6.19 3.79
C ASP A 221 7.78 -6.45 2.30
N THR A 222 7.91 -5.39 1.50
CA THR A 222 8.07 -5.48 0.04
C THR A 222 9.54 -5.36 -0.34
N PRO A 223 10.13 -6.34 -1.05
CA PRO A 223 11.53 -6.25 -1.49
C PRO A 223 11.69 -5.12 -2.52
N LEU A 224 12.85 -4.47 -2.54
CA LEU A 224 13.14 -3.40 -3.48
C LEU A 224 13.06 -3.87 -4.94
N GLU A 225 13.55 -5.08 -5.22
CA GLU A 225 13.66 -5.68 -6.55
C GLU A 225 12.37 -6.38 -7.01
N GLY A 226 11.26 -6.21 -6.30
CA GLY A 226 10.02 -6.98 -6.54
C GLY A 226 8.74 -6.16 -6.58
N LEU A 227 8.83 -4.83 -6.77
CA LEU A 227 7.65 -3.96 -6.81
C LEU A 227 6.71 -4.29 -7.98
N GLU A 228 7.27 -4.83 -9.06
CA GLU A 228 6.52 -5.34 -10.21
C GLU A 228 5.43 -6.32 -9.81
N GLN A 229 5.69 -7.17 -8.81
CA GLN A 229 4.77 -8.23 -8.42
C GLN A 229 3.48 -7.68 -7.77
N LEU A 230 3.52 -6.45 -7.28
CA LEU A 230 2.40 -5.79 -6.58
C LEU A 230 1.35 -5.23 -7.53
N LEU A 231 1.67 -5.09 -8.81
CA LEU A 231 0.78 -4.45 -9.78
C LEU A 231 -0.44 -5.34 -10.12
N PRO A 232 -1.60 -4.74 -10.46
CA PRO A 232 -2.82 -5.51 -10.72
C PRO A 232 -2.77 -6.35 -12.00
N GLU A 233 -2.27 -5.78 -13.10
CA GLU A 233 -2.13 -6.46 -14.40
C GLU A 233 -0.67 -6.80 -14.68
N LEU A 234 -0.39 -8.10 -14.70
CA LEU A 234 0.95 -8.65 -14.78
C LEU A 234 1.01 -9.85 -15.71
N LYS A 235 2.11 -9.99 -16.45
CA LYS A 235 2.40 -11.20 -17.21
C LYS A 235 3.48 -11.99 -16.48
N VAL A 236 3.13 -13.20 -16.05
CA VAL A 236 4.10 -14.14 -15.46
C VAL A 236 5.16 -14.47 -16.52
N ARG A 237 6.42 -14.19 -16.21
CA ARG A 237 7.55 -14.47 -17.07
C ARG A 237 8.07 -15.86 -16.73
N THR A 238 8.17 -16.72 -17.74
CA THR A 238 8.90 -17.98 -17.60
C THR A 238 10.34 -17.76 -18.05
N PRO A 239 11.35 -18.07 -17.22
CA PRO A 239 12.74 -17.90 -17.63
C PRO A 239 13.06 -18.82 -18.81
N THR A 240 13.83 -18.33 -19.77
CA THR A 240 14.11 -19.01 -21.05
C THR A 240 14.77 -20.36 -20.84
N LEU A 241 15.72 -20.46 -19.89
CA LEU A 241 16.38 -21.71 -19.52
C LEU A 241 15.40 -22.74 -18.97
N GLN A 242 14.47 -22.32 -18.12
CA GLN A 242 13.44 -23.22 -17.59
C GLN A 242 12.46 -23.67 -18.68
N ARG A 243 12.07 -22.77 -19.59
CA ARG A 243 11.24 -23.10 -20.75
C ARG A 243 11.94 -24.09 -21.68
N ALA A 244 13.24 -23.91 -21.92
CA ALA A 244 14.07 -24.81 -22.71
C ALA A 244 14.18 -26.19 -22.03
N LEU A 245 14.44 -26.24 -20.72
CA LEU A 245 14.47 -27.48 -19.96
C LEU A 245 13.13 -28.21 -19.99
N LEU A 246 12.01 -27.49 -19.89
CA LEU A 246 10.67 -28.07 -19.96
C LEU A 246 10.40 -28.67 -21.33
N ASN A 247 10.75 -27.95 -22.40
CA ASN A 247 10.68 -28.44 -23.78
C ASN A 247 11.58 -29.68 -23.98
N LEU A 248 12.80 -29.66 -23.44
CA LEU A 248 13.73 -30.79 -23.53
C LEU A 248 13.16 -32.04 -22.85
N MET A 249 12.64 -31.91 -21.62
CA MET A 249 12.01 -33.03 -20.93
C MET A 249 10.79 -33.56 -21.68
N LEU A 250 9.98 -32.66 -22.27
CA LEU A 250 8.84 -33.05 -23.09
C LEU A 250 9.29 -33.86 -24.32
N VAL A 251 10.34 -33.42 -25.01
CA VAL A 251 10.89 -34.11 -26.19
C VAL A 251 11.49 -35.46 -25.80
N VAL A 252 12.38 -35.52 -24.82
CA VAL A 252 13.05 -36.77 -24.38
C VAL A 252 12.01 -37.81 -23.95
N SER A 253 11.03 -37.40 -23.13
CA SER A 253 9.96 -38.30 -22.70
C SER A 253 8.97 -38.65 -23.81
N GLY A 254 8.80 -37.79 -24.82
CA GLY A 254 7.99 -38.08 -25.99
C GLY A 254 8.64 -39.14 -26.88
N VAL A 255 9.94 -38.99 -27.15
CA VAL A 255 10.72 -39.96 -27.93
C VAL A 255 10.73 -41.32 -27.25
N ALA A 256 10.92 -41.38 -25.93
CA ALA A 256 10.88 -42.65 -25.19
C ALA A 256 9.53 -43.38 -25.33
N ILE A 257 8.42 -42.65 -25.26
CA ILE A 257 7.07 -43.23 -25.47
C ILE A 257 6.89 -43.67 -26.92
N PHE A 258 7.33 -42.86 -27.89
CA PHE A 258 7.21 -43.19 -29.30
C PHE A 258 7.99 -44.45 -29.66
N VAL A 259 9.23 -44.59 -29.15
CA VAL A 259 10.04 -45.79 -29.38
C VAL A 259 9.41 -47.00 -28.71
N ASN A 260 8.96 -46.90 -27.46
CA ASN A 260 8.44 -48.07 -26.74
C ASN A 260 7.05 -48.50 -27.24
N VAL A 261 6.11 -47.56 -27.36
CA VAL A 261 4.71 -47.86 -27.71
C VAL A 261 4.52 -47.84 -29.22
N GLY A 262 5.14 -46.89 -29.92
CA GLY A 262 5.00 -46.76 -31.37
C GLY A 262 5.60 -47.94 -32.12
N MET A 263 6.76 -48.47 -31.69
CA MET A 263 7.35 -49.66 -32.32
C MET A 263 6.43 -50.88 -32.20
N VAL A 264 5.87 -51.13 -31.01
CA VAL A 264 4.93 -52.25 -30.79
C VAL A 264 3.68 -52.11 -31.67
N VAL A 265 3.14 -50.89 -31.81
CA VAL A 265 1.97 -50.62 -32.66
C VAL A 265 2.31 -50.79 -34.15
N LEU A 266 3.51 -50.43 -34.57
CA LEU A 266 3.98 -50.60 -35.96
C LEU A 266 4.18 -52.07 -36.31
N THR A 267 4.76 -52.87 -35.40
CA THR A 267 5.07 -54.29 -35.65
C THR A 267 3.83 -55.17 -35.58
N ASP A 268 2.98 -54.97 -34.57
CA ASP A 268 1.93 -55.95 -34.25
C ASP A 268 0.57 -55.56 -34.85
N LEU A 269 0.26 -54.26 -34.93
CA LEU A 269 -1.05 -53.77 -35.38
C LEU A 269 -1.06 -53.29 -36.84
N LYS A 270 0.10 -53.25 -37.52
CA LYS A 270 0.26 -52.78 -38.92
C LYS A 270 -0.48 -51.47 -39.23
N VAL A 271 -0.54 -50.56 -38.25
CA VAL A 271 -1.21 -49.28 -38.40
C VAL A 271 -0.42 -48.39 -39.37
N ALA A 272 -1.12 -47.62 -40.20
CA ALA A 272 -0.50 -46.64 -41.08
C ALA A 272 0.35 -45.65 -40.29
N THR A 273 1.60 -45.43 -40.70
CA THR A 273 2.57 -44.52 -40.06
C THR A 273 2.02 -43.10 -39.90
N SER A 274 1.25 -42.62 -40.89
CA SER A 274 0.60 -41.32 -40.86
C SER A 274 -0.44 -41.19 -39.73
N LEU A 275 -1.24 -42.24 -39.50
CA LEU A 275 -2.23 -42.28 -38.43
C LEU A 275 -1.56 -42.34 -37.05
N LEU A 276 -0.49 -43.14 -36.92
CA LEU A 276 0.29 -43.23 -35.68
C LEU A 276 0.93 -41.87 -35.33
N LEU A 277 1.53 -41.19 -36.30
CA LEU A 277 2.13 -39.86 -36.10
C LEU A 277 1.07 -38.81 -35.73
N LEU A 278 -0.13 -38.87 -36.34
CA LEU A 278 -1.24 -38.00 -35.98
C LEU A 278 -1.69 -38.21 -34.53
N LEU A 279 -1.93 -39.45 -34.12
CA LEU A 279 -2.33 -39.79 -32.76
C LEU A 279 -1.25 -39.41 -31.75
N PHE A 280 0.02 -39.63 -32.09
CA PHE A 280 1.15 -39.23 -31.27
C PHE A 280 1.23 -37.70 -31.13
N ALA A 281 1.03 -36.94 -32.20
CA ALA A 281 1.00 -35.49 -32.17
C ALA A 281 -0.13 -34.95 -31.28
N ILE A 282 -1.33 -35.55 -31.37
CA ILE A 282 -2.47 -35.20 -30.51
C ILE A 282 -2.15 -35.51 -29.04
N PHE A 283 -1.61 -36.70 -28.75
CA PHE A 283 -1.21 -37.09 -27.41
C PHE A 283 -0.15 -36.15 -26.82
N MET A 284 0.88 -35.83 -27.61
CA MET A 284 1.93 -34.90 -27.21
C MET A 284 1.39 -33.49 -26.99
N GLY A 285 0.45 -33.03 -27.82
CA GLY A 285 -0.24 -31.75 -27.63
C GLY A 285 -1.01 -31.68 -26.30
N LEU A 286 -1.77 -32.72 -25.97
CA LEU A 286 -2.49 -32.80 -24.69
C LEU A 286 -1.53 -32.83 -23.49
N ARG A 287 -0.44 -33.59 -23.59
CA ARG A 287 0.54 -33.74 -22.52
C ARG A 287 1.36 -32.46 -22.31
N ALA A 288 1.74 -31.79 -23.39
CA ALA A 288 2.34 -30.46 -23.34
C ALA A 288 1.39 -29.47 -22.64
N SER A 289 0.13 -29.41 -23.08
CA SER A 289 -0.89 -28.53 -22.48
C SER A 289 -1.03 -28.77 -20.98
N LYS A 290 -1.12 -30.02 -20.52
CA LYS A 290 -1.16 -30.34 -19.08
C LYS A 290 0.10 -29.91 -18.33
N MET A 291 1.29 -30.19 -18.85
CA MET A 291 2.56 -29.87 -18.18
C MET A 291 2.77 -28.35 -18.06
N PHE A 292 2.54 -27.60 -19.14
CA PHE A 292 2.62 -26.14 -19.14
C PHE A 292 1.51 -25.51 -18.30
N GLY A 293 0.28 -26.04 -18.37
CA GLY A 293 -0.86 -25.59 -17.58
C GLY A 293 -0.61 -25.73 -16.07
N GLN A 294 -0.15 -26.90 -15.62
CA GLN A 294 0.19 -27.17 -14.21
C GLN A 294 1.29 -26.24 -13.69
N ARG A 295 2.33 -25.97 -14.50
CA ARG A 295 3.40 -25.04 -14.11
C ARG A 295 2.89 -23.61 -13.98
N ARG A 296 2.06 -23.17 -14.94
CA ARG A 296 1.46 -21.84 -14.92
C ARG A 296 0.52 -21.65 -13.73
N SER A 297 -0.30 -22.66 -13.41
CA SER A 297 -1.21 -22.59 -12.26
C SER A 297 -0.46 -22.57 -10.94
N ALA A 298 0.62 -23.34 -10.79
CA ALA A 298 1.48 -23.31 -9.61
C ALA A 298 2.13 -21.93 -9.39
N GLN A 299 2.68 -21.32 -10.45
CA GLN A 299 3.26 -19.96 -10.37
C GLN A 299 2.21 -18.90 -10.04
N ALA A 300 1.02 -18.99 -10.66
CA ALA A 300 -0.09 -18.08 -10.36
C ALA A 300 -0.55 -18.22 -8.90
N LEU A 301 -0.63 -19.44 -8.37
CA LEU A 301 -1.00 -19.71 -6.98
C LEU A 301 0.05 -19.18 -6.01
N GLU A 302 1.34 -19.32 -6.31
CA GLU A 302 2.41 -18.78 -5.47
C GLU A 302 2.37 -17.25 -5.43
N LEU A 303 2.19 -16.59 -6.57
CA LEU A 303 2.01 -15.15 -6.65
C LEU A 303 0.77 -14.70 -5.86
N ALA A 304 -0.35 -15.40 -5.99
CA ALA A 304 -1.57 -15.11 -5.24
C ALA A 304 -1.37 -15.24 -3.73
N HIS A 305 -0.71 -16.30 -3.26
CA HIS A 305 -0.38 -16.45 -1.84
C HIS A 305 0.56 -15.34 -1.35
N MET A 306 1.59 -15.00 -2.13
CA MET A 306 2.51 -13.91 -1.79
C MET A 306 1.75 -12.59 -1.63
N LEU A 307 0.90 -12.24 -2.60
CA LEU A 307 0.08 -11.04 -2.56
C LEU A 307 -0.90 -11.04 -1.39
N TYR A 308 -1.55 -12.16 -1.11
CA TYR A 308 -2.47 -12.28 0.00
C TYR A 308 -1.79 -12.03 1.36
N TYR A 309 -0.64 -12.68 1.61
CA TYR A 309 0.06 -12.52 2.89
C TYR A 309 0.79 -11.18 3.03
N ARG A 310 1.12 -10.51 1.93
CA ARG A 310 1.74 -9.18 1.95
C ARG A 310 0.72 -8.05 1.90
N SER A 311 -0.48 -8.26 1.37
CA SER A 311 -1.54 -7.26 1.38
C SER A 311 -1.94 -6.93 2.83
N THR A 312 -2.04 -5.65 3.14
CA THR A 312 -2.50 -5.18 4.45
C THR A 312 -3.88 -4.56 4.41
N SER A 313 -4.21 -3.85 3.33
CA SER A 313 -5.49 -3.16 3.17
C SER A 313 -5.70 -2.78 1.71
N ASN A 314 -6.97 -2.71 1.31
CA ASN A 314 -7.40 -2.37 -0.06
C ASN A 314 -8.35 -1.18 -0.04
N ASN A 315 -8.31 -0.34 -1.09
CA ASN A 315 -9.36 0.63 -1.40
C ASN A 315 -9.74 1.52 -0.19
N SER A 316 -10.99 1.53 0.26
CA SER A 316 -11.46 2.36 1.38
C SER A 316 -10.79 2.00 2.72
N GLU A 317 -10.47 0.72 2.94
CA GLU A 317 -9.75 0.25 4.13
C GLU A 317 -8.33 0.82 4.18
N LEU A 318 -7.70 1.02 3.02
CA LEU A 318 -6.42 1.69 2.95
C LEU A 318 -6.54 3.15 3.40
N LEU A 319 -7.57 3.87 2.97
CA LEU A 319 -7.77 5.26 3.37
C LEU A 319 -7.98 5.41 4.88
N SER A 320 -8.79 4.54 5.47
CA SER A 320 -9.00 4.54 6.93
C SER A 320 -7.74 4.14 7.70
N ALA A 321 -6.99 3.14 7.22
CA ALA A 321 -5.71 2.73 7.81
C ALA A 321 -4.64 3.82 7.74
N LEU A 322 -4.57 4.57 6.64
CA LEU A 322 -3.67 5.72 6.50
C LEU A 322 -4.06 6.84 7.46
N ALA A 323 -5.34 7.15 7.60
CA ALA A 323 -5.82 8.15 8.54
C ALA A 323 -5.57 7.78 10.00
N LEU A 324 -5.77 6.51 10.37
CA LEU A 324 -5.42 6.01 11.70
C LEU A 324 -3.91 6.15 11.96
N ARG A 325 -3.09 5.72 11.00
CA ARG A 325 -1.64 5.80 11.10
C ARG A 325 -1.15 7.23 11.22
N ALA A 326 -1.71 8.15 10.43
CA ALA A 326 -1.46 9.58 10.53
C ALA A 326 -1.72 10.10 11.95
N GLN A 327 -2.86 9.75 12.55
CA GLN A 327 -3.20 10.12 13.92
C GLN A 327 -2.21 9.57 14.95
N ASP A 328 -1.77 8.32 14.80
CA ASP A 328 -0.79 7.71 15.70
C ASP A 328 0.53 8.49 15.67
N GLU A 329 1.02 8.87 14.47
CA GLU A 329 2.23 9.68 14.35
C GLU A 329 2.04 11.09 14.94
N HIS A 330 0.88 11.73 14.72
CA HIS A 330 0.58 13.05 15.33
C HIS A 330 0.56 13.00 16.85
N THR A 331 -0.01 11.94 17.42
CA THR A 331 -0.12 11.78 18.87
C THR A 331 1.26 11.64 19.49
N LYS A 332 2.15 10.83 18.88
CA LYS A 332 3.55 10.70 19.34
C LYS A 332 4.26 12.05 19.34
N GLU A 333 4.06 12.86 18.32
CA GLU A 333 4.71 14.16 18.22
C GLU A 333 4.17 15.20 19.18
N ALA A 334 2.86 15.25 19.37
CA ALA A 334 2.25 16.11 20.36
C ALA A 334 2.72 15.74 21.78
N LEU A 335 2.84 14.46 22.09
CA LEU A 335 3.36 13.96 23.37
C LEU A 335 4.84 14.31 23.55
N LEU A 336 5.68 14.13 22.52
CA LEU A 336 7.09 14.53 22.54
C LEU A 336 7.22 16.05 22.71
N ALA A 337 6.45 16.84 21.94
CA ALA A 337 6.43 18.29 22.10
C ALA A 337 6.05 18.72 23.52
N HIS A 338 4.94 18.20 24.05
CA HIS A 338 4.46 18.55 25.37
C HIS A 338 5.47 18.18 26.47
N SER A 339 5.99 16.95 26.42
CA SER A 339 6.93 16.46 27.45
C SER A 339 8.26 17.22 27.46
N PHE A 340 8.81 17.58 26.29
CA PHE A 340 10.06 18.34 26.22
C PHE A 340 9.86 19.82 26.55
N LEU A 341 8.75 20.43 26.10
CA LEU A 341 8.42 21.81 26.47
C LEU A 341 8.19 21.97 27.98
N ALA A 342 7.58 20.98 28.64
CA ALA A 342 7.39 20.98 30.09
C ALA A 342 8.71 20.93 30.87
N ARG A 343 9.78 20.40 30.27
CA ARG A 343 11.12 20.28 30.87
C ARG A 343 12.07 21.40 30.46
N ARG A 344 11.62 22.36 29.65
CA ARG A 344 12.47 23.42 29.10
C ARG A 344 12.98 24.31 30.24
N PRO A 345 14.30 24.39 30.48
CA PRO A 345 14.86 25.27 31.49
C PRO A 345 14.77 26.73 31.02
N GLY A 346 14.00 27.56 31.72
CA GLY A 346 13.86 29.00 31.44
C GLY A 346 12.53 29.37 30.76
N GLY A 347 11.68 30.11 31.50
CA GLY A 347 10.32 30.53 31.12
C GLY A 347 10.22 31.64 30.06
N THR A 348 11.25 31.84 29.24
CA THR A 348 11.19 32.79 28.11
C THR A 348 10.55 32.11 26.91
N GLN A 349 9.31 32.50 26.60
CA GLN A 349 8.68 32.19 25.32
C GLN A 349 9.47 32.86 24.19
N GLY A 350 10.47 32.15 23.66
CA GLY A 350 11.14 32.52 22.42
C GLY A 350 10.18 32.41 21.23
N SER A 351 10.61 32.86 20.05
CA SER A 351 9.75 32.82 18.87
C SER A 351 9.29 31.36 18.58
N PRO A 352 8.12 31.16 17.95
CA PRO A 352 7.64 29.82 17.60
C PRO A 352 8.67 29.03 16.78
N GLU A 353 9.45 29.72 15.95
CA GLU A 353 10.48 29.13 15.10
C GLU A 353 11.70 28.67 15.91
N GLU A 354 12.15 29.49 16.87
CA GLU A 354 13.25 29.12 17.78
C GLU A 354 12.87 27.92 18.63
N THR A 355 11.64 27.93 19.15
CA THR A 355 11.09 26.83 19.93
C THR A 355 11.00 25.56 19.10
N SER A 356 10.61 25.66 17.83
CA SER A 356 10.55 24.51 16.92
C SER A 356 11.94 23.92 16.62
N ARG A 357 12.95 24.78 16.42
CA ARG A 357 14.34 24.36 16.13
C ARG A 357 14.97 23.69 17.34
N TRP A 358 14.77 24.26 18.53
CA TRP A 358 15.19 23.67 19.79
C TRP A 358 14.53 22.30 20.02
N LEU A 359 13.20 22.24 19.90
CA LEU A 359 12.43 21.01 20.12
C LEU A 359 12.88 19.89 19.18
N ARG A 360 13.09 20.20 17.89
CA ARG A 360 13.66 19.25 16.94
C ARG A 360 15.01 18.71 17.41
N SER A 361 15.95 19.58 17.73
CA SER A 361 17.30 19.16 18.07
C SER A 361 17.32 18.27 19.33
N GLU A 362 16.59 18.66 20.37
CA GLU A 362 16.50 17.88 21.62
C GLU A 362 15.83 16.52 21.43
N VAL A 363 14.72 16.48 20.69
CA VAL A 363 13.99 15.22 20.44
C VAL A 363 14.79 14.29 19.53
N GLU A 364 15.42 14.81 18.46
CA GLU A 364 16.28 14.00 17.58
C GLU A 364 17.47 13.43 18.35
N ASN A 365 18.15 14.23 19.18
CA ASN A 365 19.26 13.78 20.02
C ASN A 365 18.81 12.73 21.03
N TRP A 366 17.67 12.93 21.68
CA TRP A 366 17.12 11.95 22.62
C TRP A 366 16.72 10.63 21.93
N LEU A 367 16.09 10.71 20.75
CA LEU A 367 15.74 9.54 19.94
C LEU A 367 17.00 8.79 19.52
N LEU A 368 18.04 9.49 19.09
CA LEU A 368 19.32 8.88 18.75
C LEU A 368 19.96 8.19 19.97
N ALA A 369 19.99 8.86 21.13
CA ALA A 369 20.57 8.31 22.35
C ALA A 369 19.81 7.07 22.89
N LYS A 370 18.48 7.02 22.72
CA LYS A 370 17.65 5.92 23.22
C LYS A 370 17.49 4.76 22.24
N SER A 371 17.40 5.04 20.95
CA SER A 371 17.10 4.04 19.93
C SER A 371 18.29 3.67 19.05
N GLY A 372 19.39 4.45 19.10
CA GLY A 372 20.52 4.31 18.17
C GLY A 372 20.17 4.66 16.72
N CYS A 373 18.96 5.17 16.47
CA CYS A 373 18.46 5.50 15.14
C CYS A 373 18.35 7.02 14.97
N GLU A 374 18.91 7.53 13.88
CA GLU A 374 18.67 8.90 13.44
C GLU A 374 17.26 9.01 12.83
N VAL A 375 16.34 9.56 13.63
CA VAL A 375 14.97 9.86 13.25
C VAL A 375 14.89 11.37 13.06
N ALA A 376 14.37 11.85 11.93
CA ALA A 376 14.08 13.27 11.78
C ALA A 376 12.92 13.65 12.71
N PHE A 377 12.87 14.86 13.24
CA PHE A 377 11.74 15.41 14.00
C PHE A 377 11.30 16.76 13.41
N ASN A 378 9.99 16.98 13.22
CA ASN A 378 9.49 18.29 12.82
C ASN A 378 8.88 19.04 14.01
N GLY A 379 9.67 19.94 14.57
CA GLY A 379 9.24 20.79 15.67
C GLY A 379 8.09 21.73 15.33
N THR A 380 8.00 22.26 14.10
CA THR A 380 6.92 23.20 13.74
C THR A 380 5.57 22.48 13.69
N ARG A 381 5.55 21.27 13.11
CA ARG A 381 4.37 20.40 13.09
C ARG A 381 3.94 20.02 14.51
N ALA A 382 4.88 19.56 15.33
CA ALA A 382 4.57 19.10 16.68
C ALA A 382 3.98 20.23 17.55
N LEU A 383 4.50 21.46 17.41
CA LEU A 383 3.93 22.65 18.04
C LEU A 383 2.53 22.99 17.55
N ALA A 384 2.29 22.91 16.24
CA ALA A 384 0.95 23.14 15.67
C ALA A 384 -0.07 22.12 16.19
N HIS A 385 0.30 20.84 16.32
CA HIS A 385 -0.55 19.82 16.92
C HIS A 385 -0.86 20.12 18.39
N LEU A 386 0.14 20.52 19.16
CA LEU A 386 -0.05 20.89 20.56
C LEU A 386 -0.98 22.11 20.70
N GLN A 387 -0.76 23.14 19.88
CA GLN A 387 -1.64 24.31 19.83
C GLN A 387 -3.08 23.94 19.48
N ALA A 388 -3.29 23.03 18.52
CA ALA A 388 -4.63 22.56 18.16
C ALA A 388 -5.33 21.77 19.29
N LEU A 389 -4.58 21.09 20.17
CA LEU A 389 -5.11 20.36 21.32
C LEU A 389 -5.35 21.23 22.56
N THR A 390 -4.66 22.37 22.67
CA THR A 390 -4.74 23.27 23.81
C THR A 390 -6.13 23.92 24.03
N PRO A 391 -6.91 24.32 23.00
CA PRO A 391 -8.25 24.87 23.23
C PRO A 391 -9.24 23.87 23.83
N SER A 392 -8.99 22.55 23.72
CA SER A 392 -9.82 21.49 24.32
C SER A 392 -9.44 21.08 25.75
N MET A 393 -8.26 21.46 26.25
CA MET A 393 -7.81 21.10 27.61
C MET A 393 -8.44 21.97 28.71
N GLY A 394 -9.05 23.11 28.37
CA GLY A 394 -9.72 23.98 29.34
C GLY A 394 -11.10 23.51 29.81
N LEU A 395 -11.63 22.39 29.27
CA LEU A 395 -12.98 21.91 29.52
C LEU A 395 -13.06 20.41 29.86
N TYR A 396 -11.94 19.76 30.17
CA TYR A 396 -11.92 18.35 30.56
C TYR A 396 -11.22 18.13 31.92
N PRO A 397 -11.88 17.45 32.89
CA PRO A 397 -13.20 16.83 32.79
C PRO A 397 -14.32 17.89 32.77
N PRO A 398 -15.46 17.65 32.08
CA PRO A 398 -16.61 18.53 32.20
C PRO A 398 -17.07 18.56 33.67
N PRO A 399 -17.60 19.70 34.16
CA PRO A 399 -18.10 19.81 35.53
C PRO A 399 -19.21 18.77 35.75
N GLY A 400 -18.88 17.69 36.47
CA GLY A 400 -19.77 16.53 36.65
C GLY A 400 -19.10 15.16 36.48
N PHE A 401 -17.87 15.07 35.97
CA PHE A 401 -17.13 13.80 35.97
C PHE A 401 -16.73 13.41 37.41
N PRO A 402 -17.00 12.17 37.85
CA PRO A 402 -16.54 11.70 39.15
C PRO A 402 -15.02 11.70 39.15
N LYS A 403 -14.43 12.43 40.10
CA LYS A 403 -12.99 12.36 40.38
C LYS A 403 -12.72 10.92 40.82
N LEU A 404 -11.92 10.18 40.06
CA LEU A 404 -11.38 8.91 40.52
C LEU A 404 -10.46 9.23 41.70
N ASP A 405 -10.84 8.78 42.89
CA ASP A 405 -9.98 8.89 44.06
C ASP A 405 -8.66 8.19 43.77
N PRO A 406 -7.51 8.80 44.15
CA PRO A 406 -6.22 8.14 44.01
C PRO A 406 -6.27 6.82 44.78
N MET A 407 -6.06 5.71 44.07
CA MET A 407 -6.09 4.36 44.66
C MET A 407 -5.26 4.32 45.94
N THR A 408 -5.93 4.06 47.06
CA THR A 408 -5.30 3.71 48.32
C THR A 408 -4.48 2.43 48.12
N PRO A 409 -3.23 2.37 48.61
CA PRO A 409 -2.42 1.17 48.50
C PRO A 409 -3.11 0.04 49.26
N ILE A 410 -3.45 -1.03 48.55
CA ILE A 410 -4.03 -2.24 49.13
C ILE A 410 -2.98 -2.88 50.04
N THR A 411 -3.18 -2.79 51.34
CA THR A 411 -2.46 -3.58 52.34
C THR A 411 -2.92 -5.04 52.20
N TYR A 412 -2.01 -5.94 51.83
CA TYR A 412 -2.26 -7.37 51.84
C TYR A 412 -2.28 -7.87 53.29
N GLU A 413 -3.46 -8.15 53.84
CA GLU A 413 -3.60 -8.94 55.07
C GLU A 413 -3.50 -10.43 54.74
N LEU A 414 -2.58 -11.11 55.43
CA LEU A 414 -2.41 -12.57 55.39
C LEU A 414 -3.60 -13.25 56.11
N PRO A 415 -4.19 -14.34 55.59
CA PRO A 415 -5.30 -15.01 56.28
C PRO A 415 -4.83 -15.72 57.56
N GLN A 416 -5.38 -15.35 58.72
CA GLN A 416 -5.22 -16.08 59.96
C GLN A 416 -6.07 -17.36 59.99
N ALA A 417 -5.52 -18.40 60.62
CA ALA A 417 -6.06 -19.75 60.72
C ALA A 417 -7.37 -19.82 61.51
N THR A 418 -8.26 -20.70 61.06
CA THR A 418 -9.54 -21.08 61.70
C THR A 418 -9.35 -21.70 63.08
N PRO A 419 -10.09 -21.28 64.12
CA PRO A 419 -10.11 -21.97 65.40
C PRO A 419 -11.05 -23.19 65.37
N SER A 420 -10.56 -24.30 65.91
CA SER A 420 -11.25 -25.57 66.14
C SER A 420 -12.45 -25.43 67.10
N SER A 421 -13.62 -25.93 66.70
CA SER A 421 -14.74 -26.14 67.63
C SER A 421 -14.57 -27.45 68.38
N ASN A 422 -14.15 -27.36 69.64
CA ASN A 422 -14.30 -28.44 70.63
C ASN A 422 -15.18 -27.93 71.75
N THR A 423 -16.33 -28.56 71.96
CA THR A 423 -16.99 -28.70 73.27
C THR A 423 -17.96 -29.88 73.19
N PRO A 424 -18.23 -30.54 74.33
CA PRO A 424 -17.91 -31.95 74.60
C PRO A 424 -18.90 -33.00 74.08
#